data_AF-A0A8T6R407-F1
#
_entry.id   AF-A0A8T6R407-F1
#
_cell.length_a   1.000
_cell.length_b   1.000
_cell.length_c   1.000
_cell.angle_alpha   90.00
_cell.angle_beta   90.00
_cell.angle_gamma   90.00
#
_symmetry.space_group_name_H-M   'P 1'
#
loop_
_entity.id
_entity.type
_entity.pdbx_description
1 polymer ?
#
loop_
_entity_poly.entity_id
_entity_poly.type
_entity_poly.pdbx_seq_one_letter_code
_entity_poly.pdbx_strand_id
1 'polypeptide(L)'
;MATAAGTGTVLECAGPATSGLAAAATAELGPDAAGWARGTRGPVALVRPAGPVRVPGEVPVPAQGQAPVIVDVAWDPGTVLAGTGWLAELLRRPGPLVVVVPATVPGLRRLELSLHQLRHALPTVALVGARHRDRAVNAALDAVTTGLHLTADRVVPVLWDARLATRGLDSTPIPPRLLHAADRLLQAALPGRTTP
;
A
#
# COMPACT_ATOMS: atom_id res chain seq x y z
N MET A 1 20.36 0.35 11.06
CA MET A 1 19.08 -0.39 11.12
C MET A 1 17.98 0.60 10.82
N ALA A 2 17.01 0.29 9.95
CA ALA A 2 15.84 1.15 9.81
C ALA A 2 15.00 1.00 11.09
N THR A 3 15.31 1.80 12.10
CA THR A 3 14.46 1.98 13.28
C THR A 3 13.17 2.62 12.78
N ALA A 4 12.07 1.90 12.86
CA ALA A 4 10.77 2.50 12.65
C ALA A 4 10.61 3.69 13.60
N ALA A 5 10.03 4.78 13.11
CA ALA A 5 9.85 6.02 13.88
C ALA A 5 8.79 5.89 15.00
N GLY A 6 8.29 4.68 15.28
CA GLY A 6 7.29 4.38 16.30
C GLY A 6 6.83 2.92 16.26
N THR A 7 5.87 2.57 17.12
CA THR A 7 5.17 1.28 17.08
C THR A 7 4.06 1.30 16.03
N GLY A 8 3.87 0.21 15.29
CA GLY A 8 2.80 0.13 14.30
C GLY A 8 2.52 -1.29 13.82
N THR A 9 1.41 -1.46 13.12
CA THR A 9 0.99 -2.73 12.55
C THR A 9 0.75 -2.57 11.06
N VAL A 10 1.45 -3.36 10.26
CA VAL A 10 1.22 -3.50 8.81
C VAL A 10 0.51 -4.82 8.58
N LEU A 11 -0.66 -4.75 7.96
CA LEU A 11 -1.47 -5.91 7.61
C LEU A 11 -1.51 -6.05 6.09
N GLU A 12 -0.88 -7.11 5.57
CA GLU A 12 -0.86 -7.43 4.15
C GLU A 12 -1.95 -8.47 3.86
N CYS A 13 -2.84 -8.19 2.91
CA CYS A 13 -3.97 -9.07 2.57
C CYS A 13 -3.65 -10.08 1.46
N ALA A 14 -2.43 -10.07 0.93
CA ALA A 14 -1.94 -11.06 -0.03
C ALA A 14 -1.88 -12.45 0.61
N GLY A 15 -2.20 -13.50 -0.16
CA GLY A 15 -1.96 -14.86 0.28
C GLY A 15 -0.47 -15.18 0.47
N PRO A 16 -0.11 -16.27 1.19
CA PRO A 16 1.27 -16.61 1.50
C PRO A 16 2.21 -16.72 0.30
N ALA A 17 1.70 -17.16 -0.86
CA ALA A 17 2.50 -17.34 -2.07
C ALA A 17 2.95 -16.03 -2.73
N THR A 18 2.28 -14.92 -2.42
CA THR A 18 2.55 -13.60 -3.00
C THR A 18 2.92 -12.56 -1.95
N SER A 19 2.89 -12.94 -0.66
CA SER A 19 3.22 -12.05 0.45
C SER A 19 4.71 -11.69 0.42
N GLY A 20 4.99 -10.39 0.38
CA GLY A 20 6.34 -9.86 0.46
C GLY A 20 6.86 -9.72 1.89
N LEU A 21 5.97 -9.79 2.89
CA LEU A 21 6.32 -9.51 4.29
C LEU A 21 6.96 -10.68 5.05
N ALA A 22 6.82 -11.92 4.58
CA ALA A 22 7.40 -13.08 5.26
C ALA A 22 8.94 -12.98 5.36
N ALA A 23 9.62 -12.54 4.30
CA ALA A 23 11.06 -12.34 4.30
C ALA A 23 11.50 -11.05 5.04
N ALA A 24 10.56 -10.14 5.29
CA ALA A 24 10.83 -8.85 5.92
C ALA A 24 10.90 -8.93 7.45
N ALA A 25 10.29 -9.96 8.05
CA ALA A 25 10.29 -10.16 9.49
C ALA A 25 11.68 -10.55 10.01
N THR A 26 12.05 -10.01 11.18
CA THR A 26 13.23 -10.41 11.95
C THR A 26 12.90 -11.50 12.97
N ALA A 27 11.63 -11.67 13.32
CA ALA A 27 11.14 -12.75 14.17
C ALA A 27 9.70 -13.12 13.76
N GLU A 28 9.41 -14.43 13.67
CA GLU A 28 8.08 -14.97 13.40
C GLU A 28 7.47 -15.52 14.70
N LEU A 29 6.19 -15.23 14.93
CA LEU A 29 5.40 -15.68 16.08
C LEU A 29 4.46 -16.84 15.73
N GLY A 30 4.31 -17.15 14.45
CA GLY A 30 3.41 -18.19 13.95
C GLY A 30 1.97 -17.71 13.73
N PRO A 31 1.07 -18.62 13.35
CA PRO A 31 -0.33 -18.31 13.11
C PRO A 31 -1.11 -18.12 14.42
N ASP A 32 -2.03 -17.16 14.44
CA ASP A 32 -3.03 -17.01 15.48
C ASP A 32 -4.33 -17.76 15.14
N ALA A 33 -5.23 -17.84 16.12
CA ALA A 33 -6.52 -18.52 15.98
C ALA A 33 -7.46 -17.87 14.95
N ALA A 34 -7.19 -16.62 14.55
CA ALA A 34 -7.96 -15.90 13.53
C ALA A 34 -7.42 -16.13 12.11
N GLY A 35 -6.38 -16.96 11.94
CA GLY A 35 -5.83 -17.29 10.64
C GLY A 35 -4.78 -16.30 10.13
N TRP A 36 -4.20 -15.47 11.01
CA TRP A 36 -3.11 -14.55 10.68
C TRP A 36 -1.77 -15.10 11.16
N ALA A 37 -0.79 -15.17 10.27
CA ALA A 37 0.62 -15.29 10.67
C ALA A 37 1.16 -13.93 11.10
N ARG A 38 1.88 -13.90 12.22
CA ARG A 38 2.47 -12.69 12.77
C ARG A 38 3.99 -12.78 12.78
N GLY A 39 4.62 -11.68 12.40
CA GLY A 39 6.05 -11.44 12.55
C GLY A 39 6.32 -10.03 13.07
N THR A 40 7.56 -9.73 13.35
CA THR A 40 7.99 -8.39 13.78
C THR A 40 9.24 -7.96 13.05
N ARG A 41 9.38 -6.65 12.85
CA ARG A 41 10.58 -5.99 12.38
C ARG A 41 10.85 -4.76 13.23
N GLY A 42 11.72 -4.92 14.24
CA GLY A 42 11.84 -3.92 15.31
C GLY A 42 10.49 -3.72 16.01
N PRO A 43 9.99 -2.48 16.18
CA PRO A 43 8.71 -2.21 16.86
C PRO A 43 7.48 -2.32 15.95
N VAL A 44 7.65 -2.77 14.69
CA VAL A 44 6.54 -2.94 13.73
C VAL A 44 6.10 -4.39 13.69
N ALA A 45 4.82 -4.62 13.95
CA ALA A 45 4.17 -5.90 13.71
C ALA A 45 3.82 -6.05 12.22
N LEU A 46 4.17 -7.20 11.65
CA LEU A 46 3.83 -7.59 10.29
C LEU A 46 2.82 -8.73 10.37
N VAL A 47 1.65 -8.54 9.76
CA VAL A 47 0.52 -9.46 9.86
C VAL A 47 0.08 -9.85 8.45
N ARG A 48 -0.02 -11.15 8.18
CA ARG A 48 -0.37 -11.71 6.86
C ARG A 48 -1.24 -12.96 7.01
N PRO A 49 -2.09 -13.32 6.04
CA PRO A 49 -2.84 -14.57 6.09
C PRO A 49 -1.92 -15.77 6.29
N ALA A 50 -2.30 -16.67 7.20
CA ALA A 50 -1.57 -17.93 7.41
C ALA A 50 -1.89 -18.97 6.33
N GLY A 51 -3.09 -18.90 5.75
CA GLY A 51 -3.58 -19.79 4.70
C GLY A 51 -3.75 -19.09 3.35
N PRO A 52 -4.01 -19.85 2.27
CA PRO A 52 -4.27 -19.29 0.95
C PRO A 52 -5.51 -18.39 0.94
N VAL A 53 -5.44 -17.29 0.20
CA VAL A 53 -6.55 -16.36 -0.06
C VAL A 53 -6.72 -16.25 -1.57
N ARG A 54 -7.90 -16.59 -2.10
CA ARG A 54 -8.19 -16.61 -3.54
C ARG A 54 -9.06 -15.45 -3.99
N VAL A 55 -9.88 -14.93 -3.09
CA VAL A 55 -10.72 -13.76 -3.33
C VAL A 55 -10.66 -12.79 -2.15
N PRO A 56 -10.89 -11.48 -2.34
CA PRO A 56 -10.83 -10.50 -1.24
C PRO A 56 -11.72 -10.83 -0.04
N GLY A 57 -12.88 -11.46 -0.29
CA GLY A 57 -13.82 -11.86 0.78
C GLY A 57 -13.34 -13.00 1.67
N GLU A 58 -12.29 -13.72 1.28
CA GLU A 58 -11.66 -14.77 2.09
C GLU A 58 -10.59 -14.24 3.04
N VAL A 59 -10.20 -12.96 2.92
CA VAL A 59 -9.21 -12.37 3.82
C VAL A 59 -9.78 -12.37 5.25
N PRO A 60 -9.09 -12.99 6.22
CA PRO A 60 -9.59 -13.06 7.59
C PRO A 60 -9.88 -11.67 8.14
N VAL A 61 -10.81 -11.55 9.09
CA VAL A 61 -11.05 -10.27 9.77
C VAL A 61 -9.98 -10.09 10.86
N PRO A 62 -9.31 -8.93 10.96
CA PRO A 62 -8.37 -8.69 12.07
C PRO A 62 -9.12 -8.66 13.42
N ALA A 63 -8.50 -9.18 14.49
CA ALA A 63 -9.17 -9.24 15.79
C ALA A 63 -9.38 -7.83 16.38
N GLN A 64 -10.44 -7.65 17.18
CA GLN A 64 -10.73 -6.36 17.82
C GLN A 64 -9.56 -5.91 18.71
N GLY A 65 -9.23 -4.60 18.67
CA GLY A 65 -8.07 -4.04 19.37
C GLY A 65 -6.75 -4.13 18.59
N GLN A 66 -6.68 -4.95 17.55
CA GLN A 66 -5.61 -4.88 16.54
C GLN A 66 -5.99 -3.88 15.46
N ALA A 67 -6.04 -2.58 15.77
CA ALA A 67 -6.19 -1.59 14.72
C ALA A 67 -4.91 -1.60 13.86
N PRO A 68 -4.97 -2.03 12.57
CA PRO A 68 -3.81 -1.90 11.70
C PRO A 68 -3.57 -0.41 11.44
N VAL A 69 -2.30 -0.01 11.40
CA VAL A 69 -1.93 1.36 11.01
C VAL A 69 -1.92 1.48 9.49
N ILE A 70 -1.50 0.40 8.81
CA ILE A 70 -1.45 0.31 7.34
C ILE A 70 -2.05 -1.03 6.94
N VAL A 71 -3.00 -0.98 5.99
CA VAL A 71 -3.56 -2.16 5.33
C VAL A 71 -3.08 -2.16 3.90
N ASP A 72 -2.22 -3.11 3.54
CA ASP A 72 -1.92 -3.41 2.14
C ASP A 72 -3.00 -4.35 1.61
N VAL A 73 -3.91 -3.78 0.81
CA VAL A 73 -5.06 -4.50 0.26
C VAL A 73 -4.62 -5.60 -0.69
N ALA A 74 -3.46 -5.51 -1.36
CA ALA A 74 -2.93 -6.52 -2.29
C ALA A 74 -3.83 -6.92 -3.49
N TRP A 75 -4.97 -6.26 -3.69
CA TRP A 75 -5.94 -6.55 -4.75
C TRP A 75 -6.28 -5.29 -5.55
N ASP A 76 -6.72 -5.46 -6.79
CA ASP A 76 -7.29 -4.37 -7.59
C ASP A 76 -8.56 -3.82 -6.89
N PRO A 77 -8.70 -2.48 -6.75
CA PRO A 77 -9.85 -1.89 -6.07
C PRO A 77 -11.19 -2.30 -6.65
N GLY A 78 -11.29 -2.48 -7.97
CA GLY A 78 -12.52 -2.91 -8.63
C GLY A 78 -12.91 -4.33 -8.23
N THR A 79 -11.94 -5.24 -8.12
CA THR A 79 -12.16 -6.60 -7.63
C THR A 79 -12.64 -6.61 -6.17
N VAL A 80 -12.06 -5.78 -5.31
CA VAL A 80 -12.46 -5.69 -3.90
C VAL A 80 -13.86 -5.10 -3.76
N LEU A 81 -14.15 -4.00 -4.47
CA LEU A 81 -15.42 -3.28 -4.38
C LEU A 81 -16.60 -4.06 -4.97
N ALA A 82 -16.35 -4.95 -5.93
CA ALA A 82 -17.34 -5.88 -6.47
C ALA A 82 -17.71 -7.02 -5.50
N GLY A 83 -16.86 -7.28 -4.50
CA GLY A 83 -17.07 -8.33 -3.50
C GLY A 83 -17.79 -7.87 -2.23
N THR A 84 -17.84 -8.78 -1.27
CA THR A 84 -18.33 -8.58 0.10
C THR A 84 -17.18 -8.75 1.11
N GLY A 85 -17.43 -8.38 2.37
CA GLY A 85 -16.48 -8.53 3.47
C GLY A 85 -15.78 -7.23 3.89
N TRP A 86 -14.96 -7.34 4.92
CA TRP A 86 -14.42 -6.19 5.65
C TRP A 86 -13.48 -5.31 4.81
N LEU A 87 -12.80 -5.86 3.80
CA LEU A 87 -11.97 -5.08 2.86
C LEU A 87 -12.81 -4.19 1.96
N ALA A 88 -13.95 -4.69 1.47
CA ALA A 88 -14.88 -3.90 0.68
C ALA A 88 -15.50 -2.79 1.55
N GLU A 89 -15.85 -3.10 2.80
CA GLU A 89 -16.31 -2.10 3.78
C GLU A 89 -15.21 -1.08 4.14
N LEU A 90 -13.95 -1.49 4.22
CA LEU A 90 -12.81 -0.60 4.43
C LEU A 90 -12.67 0.39 3.27
N LEU A 91 -12.66 -0.08 2.02
CA LEU A 91 -12.51 0.79 0.85
C LEU A 91 -13.71 1.72 0.61
N ARG A 92 -14.92 1.33 1.03
CA ARG A 92 -16.11 2.18 0.94
C ARG A 92 -16.14 3.29 1.99
N ARG A 93 -15.40 3.14 3.10
CA ARG A 93 -15.32 4.18 4.12
C ARG A 93 -14.43 5.34 3.65
N PRO A 94 -14.76 6.59 4.00
CA PRO A 94 -13.84 7.70 3.80
C PRO A 94 -12.61 7.48 4.67
N GLY A 95 -11.43 7.72 4.11
CA GLY A 95 -10.19 7.57 4.85
C GLY A 95 -8.96 7.75 3.98
N PRO A 96 -7.78 7.84 4.61
CA PRO A 96 -6.51 7.95 3.90
C PRO A 96 -6.29 6.73 3.00
N LEU A 97 -6.07 6.98 1.71
CA LEU A 97 -5.85 5.93 0.73
C LEU A 97 -4.62 6.28 -0.10
N VAL A 98 -3.70 5.31 -0.22
CA VAL A 98 -2.56 5.38 -1.13
C VAL A 98 -2.77 4.36 -2.25
N VAL A 99 -2.72 4.81 -3.50
CA VAL A 99 -2.78 3.94 -4.67
C VAL A 99 -1.41 3.88 -5.32
N VAL A 100 -0.85 2.68 -5.40
CA VAL A 100 0.47 2.44 -6.00
C VAL A 100 0.29 2.11 -7.47
N VAL A 101 0.98 2.84 -8.36
CA VAL A 101 0.88 2.66 -9.80
C VAL A 101 2.26 2.76 -10.47
N PRO A 102 2.59 1.90 -11.44
CA PRO A 102 3.79 2.09 -12.25
C PRO A 102 3.62 3.30 -13.19
N ALA A 103 4.69 4.06 -13.41
CA ALA A 103 4.74 5.23 -14.29
C ALA A 103 4.72 4.83 -15.78
N THR A 104 3.63 4.20 -16.22
CA THR A 104 3.41 3.70 -17.58
C THR A 104 2.03 4.12 -18.07
N VAL A 105 1.84 4.26 -19.38
CA VAL A 105 0.52 4.62 -19.95
C VAL A 105 -0.57 3.61 -19.55
N PRO A 106 -0.36 2.27 -19.64
CA PRO A 106 -1.38 1.33 -19.18
C PRO A 106 -1.67 1.43 -17.68
N GLY A 107 -0.64 1.64 -16.84
CA GLY A 107 -0.81 1.83 -15.41
C GLY A 107 -1.67 3.04 -15.07
N LEU A 108 -1.41 4.18 -15.73
CA LEU A 108 -2.15 5.42 -15.51
C LEU A 108 -3.60 5.34 -16.01
N ARG A 109 -3.86 4.66 -17.13
CA ARG A 109 -5.23 4.38 -17.58
C ARG A 109 -5.99 3.51 -16.59
N ARG A 110 -5.34 2.49 -16.02
CA ARG A 110 -5.97 1.65 -14.99
C ARG A 110 -6.23 2.44 -13.72
N LEU A 111 -5.30 3.31 -13.32
CA LEU A 111 -5.48 4.22 -12.19
C LEU A 111 -6.74 5.07 -12.37
N GLU A 112 -6.93 5.70 -13.53
CA GLU A 112 -8.12 6.51 -13.82
C GLU A 112 -9.43 5.76 -13.51
N LEU A 113 -9.55 4.53 -14.01
CA LEU A 113 -10.72 3.66 -13.78
C LEU A 113 -10.91 3.33 -12.29
N SER A 114 -9.83 2.96 -11.60
CA SER A 114 -9.88 2.66 -10.16
C SER A 114 -10.26 3.89 -9.33
N LEU A 115 -9.76 5.07 -9.69
CA LEU A 115 -10.04 6.29 -8.94
C LEU A 115 -11.46 6.80 -9.11
N HIS A 116 -12.13 6.54 -10.24
CA HIS A 116 -13.57 6.79 -10.38
C HIS A 116 -14.41 6.03 -9.35
N GLN A 117 -14.01 4.80 -9.00
CA GLN A 117 -14.66 3.98 -7.99
C GLN A 117 -14.36 4.45 -6.55
N LEU A 118 -13.26 5.17 -6.37
CA LEU A 118 -12.72 5.63 -5.08
C LEU A 118 -12.81 7.15 -4.89
N ARG A 119 -13.67 7.84 -5.67
CA ARG A 119 -13.78 9.31 -5.67
C ARG A 119 -14.09 9.91 -4.29
N HIS A 120 -14.71 9.15 -3.40
CA HIS A 120 -15.01 9.56 -2.03
C HIS A 120 -13.77 9.61 -1.12
N ALA A 121 -12.68 8.93 -1.48
CA ALA A 121 -11.51 8.75 -0.64
C ALA A 121 -10.37 9.76 -0.91
N LEU A 122 -10.54 10.66 -1.90
CA LEU A 122 -9.52 11.64 -2.35
C LEU A 122 -8.09 11.04 -2.29
N PRO A 123 -7.69 10.06 -3.11
CA PRO A 123 -6.49 9.27 -2.86
C PRO A 123 -5.16 10.04 -3.05
N THR A 124 -4.10 9.52 -2.44
CA THR A 124 -2.70 9.88 -2.77
C THR A 124 -2.15 8.81 -3.71
N VAL A 125 -1.45 9.22 -4.76
CA VAL A 125 -0.87 8.33 -5.76
C VAL A 125 0.62 8.17 -5.52
N ALA A 126 1.08 6.93 -5.32
CA ALA A 126 2.48 6.55 -5.32
C ALA A 126 2.88 6.13 -6.74
N LEU A 127 3.56 7.01 -7.47
CA LEU A 127 3.94 6.80 -8.86
C LEU A 127 5.34 6.16 -8.95
N VAL A 128 5.38 4.85 -9.17
CA VAL A 128 6.61 4.04 -9.12
C VAL A 128 7.35 4.07 -10.45
N GLY A 129 8.68 4.24 -10.41
CA GLY A 129 9.53 4.19 -11.60
C GLY A 129 9.60 5.51 -12.38
N ALA A 130 9.24 6.62 -11.74
CA ALA A 130 9.11 7.94 -12.35
C ALA A 130 10.43 8.62 -12.82
N ARG A 131 11.58 7.91 -12.86
CA ARG A 131 12.90 8.55 -13.09
C ARG A 131 13.01 9.16 -14.49
N HIS A 132 12.42 8.52 -15.50
CA HIS A 132 12.40 9.01 -16.87
C HIS A 132 11.02 8.73 -17.48
N ARG A 133 10.11 9.70 -17.38
CA ARG A 133 8.79 9.65 -18.03
C ARG A 133 8.89 10.29 -19.40
N ASP A 134 8.46 9.57 -20.44
CA ASP A 134 8.32 10.14 -21.77
C ASP A 134 7.09 11.06 -21.87
N ARG A 135 6.91 11.68 -23.04
CA ARG A 135 5.78 12.57 -23.31
C ARG A 135 4.43 11.85 -23.16
N ALA A 136 4.33 10.58 -23.53
CA ALA A 136 3.09 9.82 -23.46
C ALA A 136 2.69 9.54 -22.01
N VAL A 137 3.64 9.19 -21.15
CA VAL A 137 3.41 9.00 -19.72
C VAL A 137 3.03 10.31 -19.05
N ASN A 138 3.69 11.42 -19.39
CA ASN A 138 3.33 12.73 -18.83
C ASN A 138 1.91 13.14 -19.27
N ALA A 139 1.57 13.00 -20.54
CA ALA A 139 0.22 13.31 -21.03
C ALA A 139 -0.86 12.44 -20.36
N ALA A 140 -0.58 11.14 -20.13
CA ALA A 140 -1.49 10.27 -19.41
C ALA A 140 -1.63 10.68 -17.93
N LEU A 141 -0.56 11.12 -17.28
CA LEU A 141 -0.62 11.61 -15.90
C LEU A 141 -1.40 12.92 -15.79
N ASP A 142 -1.20 13.83 -16.73
CA ASP A 142 -1.92 15.11 -16.81
C ASP A 142 -3.43 14.89 -17.00
N ALA A 143 -3.81 13.91 -17.83
CA ALA A 143 -5.20 13.52 -18.02
C ALA A 143 -5.83 13.00 -16.71
N VAL A 144 -5.16 12.08 -16.01
CA VAL A 144 -5.65 11.52 -14.74
C VAL A 144 -5.77 12.60 -13.67
N THR A 145 -4.73 13.43 -13.49
CA THR A 145 -4.71 14.46 -12.45
C THR A 145 -5.76 15.55 -12.71
N THR A 146 -5.96 15.94 -13.97
CA THR A 146 -6.98 16.91 -14.37
C THR A 146 -8.39 16.34 -14.20
N GLY A 147 -8.67 15.14 -14.71
CA GLY A 147 -10.00 14.52 -14.65
C GLY A 147 -10.50 14.28 -13.22
N LEU A 148 -9.58 14.07 -12.28
CA LEU A 148 -9.88 13.77 -10.88
C LEU A 148 -9.59 14.93 -9.94
N HIS A 149 -9.20 16.10 -10.45
CA HIS A 149 -8.84 17.28 -9.66
C HIS A 149 -7.79 16.97 -8.57
N LEU A 150 -6.83 16.09 -8.89
CA LEU A 150 -5.74 15.75 -7.98
C LEU A 150 -4.71 16.88 -7.99
N THR A 151 -4.42 17.42 -6.81
CA THR A 151 -3.35 18.40 -6.63
C THR A 151 -1.98 17.73 -6.75
N ALA A 152 -0.96 18.48 -7.19
CA ALA A 152 0.37 17.93 -7.48
C ALA A 152 1.05 17.28 -6.26
N ASP A 153 0.74 17.73 -5.05
CA ASP A 153 1.22 17.17 -3.78
C ASP A 153 0.62 15.79 -3.46
N ARG A 154 -0.50 15.42 -4.09
CA ARG A 154 -1.11 14.09 -3.98
C ARG A 154 -0.47 13.06 -4.91
N VAL A 155 0.46 13.46 -5.78
CA VAL A 155 1.19 12.54 -6.66
C VAL A 155 2.65 12.50 -6.23
N VAL A 156 3.03 11.45 -5.49
CA VAL A 156 4.38 11.28 -4.96
C VAL A 156 5.17 10.33 -5.84
N PRO A 157 6.29 10.78 -6.45
CA PRO A 157 7.17 9.89 -7.19
C PRO A 157 7.91 8.95 -6.24
N VAL A 158 7.84 7.64 -6.52
CA VAL A 158 8.58 6.60 -5.83
C VAL A 158 9.63 6.04 -6.78
N LEU A 159 10.90 6.11 -6.38
CA LEU A 159 11.97 5.59 -7.22
C LEU A 159 11.94 4.07 -7.22
N TRP A 160 12.17 3.49 -8.40
CA TRP A 160 12.40 2.06 -8.53
C TRP A 160 13.71 1.67 -7.84
N ASP A 161 13.66 0.65 -7.02
CA ASP A 161 14.83 0.03 -6.41
C ASP A 161 14.99 -1.39 -6.96
N ALA A 162 16.04 -1.60 -7.74
CA ALA A 162 16.28 -2.88 -8.42
C ALA A 162 16.49 -4.03 -7.43
N ARG A 163 17.11 -3.76 -6.28
CA ARG A 163 17.34 -4.78 -5.26
C ARG A 163 16.01 -5.23 -4.67
N LEU A 164 15.15 -4.29 -4.26
CA LEU A 164 13.83 -4.64 -3.72
C LEU A 164 12.94 -5.31 -4.77
N ALA A 165 13.04 -4.89 -6.03
CA ALA A 165 12.31 -5.54 -7.11
C ALA A 165 12.73 -7.01 -7.34
N THR A 166 14.00 -7.33 -7.13
CA THR A 166 14.52 -8.69 -7.32
C THR A 166 14.43 -9.55 -6.06
N ARG A 167 14.70 -8.99 -4.89
CA ARG A 167 14.83 -9.73 -3.62
C ARG A 167 13.63 -9.57 -2.69
N GLY A 168 12.69 -8.69 -3.04
CA GLY A 168 11.62 -8.29 -2.14
C GLY A 168 12.14 -7.47 -0.95
N LEU A 169 11.23 -7.22 -0.01
CA LEU A 169 11.57 -6.62 1.27
C LEU A 169 12.18 -7.70 2.18
N ASP A 170 13.38 -7.46 2.66
CA ASP A 170 14.06 -8.31 3.63
C ASP A 170 14.37 -7.53 4.93
N SER A 171 15.09 -8.16 5.86
CA SER A 171 15.46 -7.55 7.14
C SER A 171 16.47 -6.39 7.01
N THR A 172 17.13 -6.22 5.86
CA THR A 172 18.15 -5.18 5.68
C THR A 172 17.56 -3.78 5.58
N PRO A 173 18.31 -2.70 5.91
CA PRO A 173 17.78 -1.35 5.94
C PRO A 173 17.12 -0.91 4.62
N ILE A 174 15.96 -0.25 4.75
CA ILE A 174 15.26 0.36 3.62
C ILE A 174 16.08 1.55 3.10
N PRO A 175 16.29 1.69 1.78
CA PRO A 175 16.99 2.82 1.18
C PRO A 175 16.41 4.18 1.62
N PRO A 176 17.24 5.17 2.02
CA PRO A 176 16.76 6.47 2.51
C PRO A 176 15.82 7.21 1.55
N ARG A 177 16.01 7.03 0.24
CA ARG A 177 15.14 7.65 -0.78
C ARG A 177 13.70 7.12 -0.73
N LEU A 178 13.52 5.85 -0.38
CA LEU A 178 12.20 5.25 -0.22
C LEU A 178 11.56 5.70 1.10
N LEU A 179 12.36 5.86 2.16
CA LEU A 179 11.87 6.44 3.42
C LEU A 179 11.37 7.88 3.22
N HIS A 180 12.10 8.69 2.45
CA HIS A 180 11.66 10.04 2.11
C HIS A 180 10.38 10.05 1.27
N ALA A 181 10.23 9.13 0.31
CA ALA A 181 9.00 8.99 -0.46
C ALA A 181 7.82 8.55 0.42
N ALA A 182 8.05 7.63 1.37
CA ALA A 182 7.05 7.19 2.34
C ALA A 182 6.60 8.32 3.27
N ASP A 183 7.52 9.16 3.75
CA ASP A 183 7.19 10.35 4.53
C ASP A 183 6.31 11.33 3.73
N ARG A 184 6.67 11.62 2.48
CA ARG A 184 5.84 12.45 1.59
C ARG A 184 4.46 11.86 1.36
N LEU A 185 4.35 10.54 1.16
CA LEU A 185 3.07 9.85 1.02
C LEU A 185 2.23 9.98 2.29
N LEU A 186 2.85 9.85 3.46
CA LEU A 186 2.16 9.98 4.75
C LEU A 186 1.63 11.39 4.96
N GLN A 187 2.45 12.41 4.70
CA GLN A 187 2.07 13.82 4.82
C GLN A 187 0.94 14.18 3.85
N ALA A 188 1.04 13.69 2.60
CA ALA A 188 -0.01 13.90 1.61
C ALA A 188 -1.31 13.21 2.05
N ALA A 189 -1.28 11.94 2.46
CA ALA A 189 -2.46 11.17 2.81
C ALA A 189 -3.12 11.61 4.13
N LEU A 190 -2.35 12.17 5.07
CA LEU A 190 -2.79 12.60 6.40
C LEU A 190 -2.53 14.10 6.65
N PRO A 191 -3.18 15.01 5.90
CA PRO A 191 -2.95 16.44 6.08
C PRO A 191 -3.36 16.85 7.50
N GLY A 192 -2.39 17.38 8.28
CA GLY A 192 -2.61 17.87 9.65
C GLY A 192 -1.90 17.10 10.77
N ARG A 193 -1.17 16.01 10.49
CA ARG A 193 -0.23 15.43 11.46
C ARG A 193 1.13 16.10 11.30
N THR A 194 1.35 17.20 12.02
CA THR A 194 2.72 17.64 12.32
C THR A 194 3.42 16.50 13.04
N THR A 195 4.56 16.07 12.49
CA THR A 195 5.48 15.12 13.13
C THR A 195 5.75 15.56 14.58
N PRO A 196 5.75 14.66 15.56
CA PRO A 196 6.23 15.01 16.91
C PRO A 196 7.70 15.43 16.89
#